data_AF-A0A1J3I0M6-F1
#
_entry.id   AF-A0A1J3I0M6-F1
#
_cell.length_a   1.000
_cell.length_b   1.000
_cell.length_c   1.000
_cell.angle_alpha   90.00
_cell.angle_beta   90.00
_cell.angle_gamma   90.00
#
_symmetry.space_group_name_H-M   'P 1'
#
loop_
_entity.id
_entity.type
_entity.pdbx_description
1 polymer ?
#
loop_
_entity_poly.entity_id
_entity_poly.type
_entity_poly.pdbx_seq_one_letter_code
_entity_poly.pdbx_strand_id
1 'polypeptide(L)'
;DLSNNNLSGSIPGYFANFSSLDYLNLSVNNFEGRVPTEGIFQNDTIVSIFGNKNLCGGGIKELKLKPCFVPEPVIRTKHSVMLKKVVIGVSLSIALLLLFSMALASLIWFQKRRKNQRIKNSTPSTLGAFHEKISYGDLRNATNGFSSANMIGSGSFGTVFKALLPAENKVVAVKVLNM
;
A
#
# COMPACT_ATOMS: atom_id res chain seq x y z
N ASP A 1 -44.76 41.45 10.24
CA ASP A 1 -45.08 40.18 9.57
C ASP A 1 -44.03 39.93 8.49
N LEU A 2 -43.43 38.74 8.47
CA LEU A 2 -42.44 38.28 7.49
C LEU A 2 -42.83 36.90 6.91
N SER A 3 -44.09 36.50 7.03
CA SER A 3 -44.58 35.20 6.56
C SER A 3 -44.67 35.10 5.05
N ASN A 4 -44.79 33.88 4.51
CA ASN A 4 -44.98 33.59 3.08
C ASN A 4 -43.89 34.19 2.18
N ASN A 5 -42.64 34.05 2.60
CA ASN A 5 -41.49 34.53 1.85
C ASN A 5 -40.50 33.37 1.62
N ASN A 6 -39.40 33.67 0.92
CA ASN A 6 -38.33 32.71 0.67
C ASN A 6 -37.11 32.97 1.57
N LEU A 7 -37.32 33.54 2.77
CA LEU A 7 -36.24 33.84 3.72
C LEU A 7 -35.62 32.53 4.23
N SER A 8 -34.30 32.51 4.36
CA SER A 8 -33.53 31.32 4.70
C SER A 8 -32.49 31.60 5.77
N GLY A 9 -31.90 30.53 6.31
CA GLY A 9 -30.89 30.59 7.36
C GLY A 9 -31.49 30.50 8.76
N SER A 10 -30.67 30.80 9.78
CA SER A 10 -31.10 30.72 11.18
C SER A 10 -31.96 31.92 11.58
N ILE A 11 -32.94 31.70 12.47
CA ILE A 11 -33.67 32.80 13.11
C ILE A 11 -32.68 33.56 14.01
N PRO A 12 -32.43 34.85 13.75
CA PRO A 12 -31.50 35.64 14.54
C PRO A 12 -31.92 35.77 16.02
N GLY A 13 -30.99 35.51 16.93
CA GLY A 13 -31.25 35.56 18.37
C GLY A 13 -31.65 36.94 18.90
N TYR A 14 -31.24 38.03 18.23
CA TYR A 14 -31.56 39.39 18.68
C TYR A 14 -33.06 39.69 18.66
N PHE A 15 -33.87 38.93 17.91
CA PHE A 15 -35.33 39.05 17.96
C PHE A 15 -35.87 38.81 19.37
N ALA A 16 -35.18 38.00 20.20
CA ALA A 16 -35.55 37.80 21.60
C ALA A 16 -35.57 39.09 22.41
N ASN A 17 -34.74 40.08 22.05
CA ASN A 17 -34.57 41.32 22.81
C ASN A 17 -35.62 42.38 22.47
N PHE A 18 -36.49 42.14 21.49
CA PHE A 18 -37.54 43.08 21.12
C PHE A 18 -38.76 42.95 22.03
N SER A 19 -38.63 43.41 23.27
CA SER A 19 -39.67 43.28 24.32
C SER A 19 -40.96 44.05 24.02
N SER A 20 -40.91 45.08 23.17
CA SER A 20 -42.09 45.86 22.74
C SER A 20 -42.82 45.24 21.54
N LEU A 21 -42.38 44.07 21.06
CA LEU A 21 -42.91 43.46 19.86
C LEU A 21 -44.06 42.51 20.21
N ASP A 22 -45.27 42.91 19.85
CA ASP A 22 -46.50 42.16 20.17
C ASP A 22 -46.80 41.04 19.16
N TYR A 23 -46.19 41.09 17.97
CA TYR A 23 -46.47 40.12 16.90
C TYR A 23 -45.29 39.93 15.93
N LEU A 24 -44.81 38.69 15.83
CA LEU A 24 -43.79 38.25 14.90
C LEU A 24 -44.25 36.99 14.15
N ASN A 25 -44.59 37.15 12.88
CA ASN A 25 -44.93 36.02 12.02
C ASN A 25 -43.80 35.73 11.05
N LEU A 26 -43.14 34.58 11.23
CA LEU A 26 -42.08 34.03 10.40
C LEU A 26 -42.55 32.76 9.66
N SER A 27 -43.85 32.49 9.66
CA SER A 27 -44.39 31.25 9.11
C SER A 27 -44.18 31.14 7.60
N VAL A 28 -44.13 29.91 7.09
CA VAL A 28 -44.03 29.60 5.66
C VAL A 28 -42.83 30.32 5.00
N ASN A 29 -41.64 30.00 5.50
CA ASN A 29 -40.34 30.41 4.97
C ASN A 29 -39.40 29.19 4.91
N ASN A 30 -38.10 29.41 4.68
CA ASN A 30 -37.05 28.38 4.68
C ASN A 30 -36.08 28.53 5.85
N PHE A 31 -36.54 29.02 7.01
CA PHE A 31 -35.68 29.10 8.19
C PHE A 31 -35.26 27.71 8.69
N GLU A 32 -34.04 27.61 9.21
CA GLU A 32 -33.44 26.36 9.65
C GLU A 32 -32.67 26.50 10.97
N GLY A 33 -32.39 25.37 11.62
CA GLY A 33 -31.60 25.35 12.84
C GLY A 33 -32.41 25.59 14.12
N ARG A 34 -31.71 25.97 15.19
CA ARG A 34 -32.29 26.09 16.54
C ARG A 34 -33.10 27.37 16.67
N VAL A 35 -34.34 27.24 17.14
CA VAL A 35 -35.17 28.40 17.53
C VAL A 35 -34.65 28.99 18.85
N PRO A 36 -34.50 30.32 18.97
CA PRO A 36 -34.17 30.97 20.23
C PRO A 36 -35.16 30.59 21.35
N THR A 37 -34.71 30.55 22.60
CA THR A 37 -35.52 30.11 23.75
C THR A 37 -35.79 31.22 24.77
N GLU A 38 -35.36 32.44 24.45
CA GLU A 38 -35.39 33.59 25.34
C GLU A 38 -36.33 34.67 24.81
N GLY A 39 -36.75 35.58 25.70
CA GLY A 39 -37.57 36.74 25.36
C GLY A 39 -38.89 36.38 24.69
N ILE A 40 -39.23 37.06 23.59
CA ILE A 40 -40.49 36.86 22.87
C ILE A 40 -40.71 35.41 22.38
N PHE A 41 -39.63 34.63 22.21
CA PHE A 41 -39.72 33.22 21.82
C PHE A 41 -40.12 32.27 22.96
N GLN A 42 -40.52 32.79 24.12
CA GLN A 42 -41.19 32.00 25.17
C GLN A 42 -42.71 32.06 25.06
N ASN A 43 -43.24 32.97 24.22
CA ASN A 43 -44.67 33.20 24.06
C ASN A 43 -45.13 32.85 22.63
N ASP A 44 -45.87 31.76 22.50
CA ASP A 44 -46.42 31.27 21.23
C ASP A 44 -47.50 32.17 20.62
N THR A 45 -48.15 33.00 21.43
CA THR A 45 -49.11 33.99 20.92
C THR A 45 -48.44 35.13 20.17
N ILE A 46 -47.18 35.44 20.50
CA ILE A 46 -46.40 36.52 19.87
C ILE A 46 -45.68 36.02 18.62
N VAL A 47 -45.12 34.80 18.66
CA VAL A 47 -44.21 34.30 17.62
C VAL A 47 -44.81 33.09 16.88
N SER A 48 -45.05 33.24 15.58
CA SER A 48 -45.47 32.15 14.68
C SER A 48 -44.33 31.73 13.76
N ILE A 49 -43.94 30.45 13.81
CA ILE A 49 -42.86 29.87 13.00
C ILE A 49 -43.28 28.63 12.20
N PHE A 50 -44.58 28.32 12.14
CA PHE A 50 -45.07 27.13 11.44
C PHE A 50 -44.67 27.14 9.96
N GLY A 51 -44.53 25.96 9.34
CA GLY A 51 -44.21 25.84 7.91
C GLY A 51 -42.72 25.90 7.57
N ASN A 52 -41.84 26.18 8.54
CA ASN A 52 -40.38 26.10 8.37
C ASN A 52 -39.87 24.69 8.73
N LYS A 53 -39.66 23.83 7.71
CA LYS A 53 -39.42 22.37 7.90
C LYS A 53 -38.11 22.01 8.62
N ASN A 54 -37.11 22.88 8.56
CA ASN A 54 -35.76 22.61 9.05
C ASN A 54 -35.47 23.22 10.43
N LEU A 55 -36.48 23.81 11.07
CA LEU A 55 -36.35 24.26 12.46
C LEU A 55 -36.32 23.05 13.41
N CYS A 56 -35.58 23.23 14.50
CA CYS A 56 -35.44 22.26 15.55
C CYS A 56 -35.28 22.94 16.92
N GLY A 57 -35.47 22.19 18.00
CA GLY A 57 -35.39 22.71 19.37
C GLY A 57 -36.39 23.85 19.60
N GLY A 58 -36.07 24.76 20.52
CA GLY A 58 -36.89 25.94 20.81
C GLY A 58 -37.47 25.98 22.22
N GLY A 59 -37.78 27.20 22.67
CA GLY A 59 -38.32 27.48 24.01
C GLY A 59 -39.84 27.29 24.11
N ILE A 60 -40.52 27.22 22.97
CA ILE A 60 -41.97 27.06 22.88
C ILE A 60 -42.31 25.57 22.88
N LYS A 61 -42.79 25.07 24.02
CA LYS A 61 -43.19 23.66 24.19
C LYS A 61 -44.34 23.25 23.26
N GLU A 62 -45.20 24.19 22.86
CA GLU A 62 -46.40 23.93 22.06
C GLU A 62 -46.12 23.67 20.57
N LEU A 63 -45.00 24.17 20.03
CA LEU A 63 -44.68 24.06 18.60
C LEU A 63 -44.18 22.66 18.18
N LYS A 64 -44.06 21.71 19.12
CA LYS A 64 -43.70 20.29 18.90
C LYS A 64 -42.53 20.08 17.93
N LEU A 65 -41.53 20.95 18.00
CA LEU A 65 -40.35 20.84 17.14
C LEU A 65 -39.49 19.65 17.55
N LYS A 66 -38.91 18.96 16.55
CA LYS A 66 -37.92 17.91 16.79
C LYS A 66 -36.73 18.49 17.56
N PRO A 67 -36.14 17.76 18.53
CA PRO A 67 -34.89 18.18 19.15
C PRO A 67 -33.82 18.45 18.08
N CYS A 68 -33.04 19.51 18.25
CA CYS A 68 -31.88 19.71 17.40
C CYS A 68 -30.88 18.58 17.65
N PHE A 69 -30.33 18.04 16.57
CA PHE A 69 -29.18 17.16 16.66
C PHE A 69 -27.99 18.01 17.13
N VAL A 70 -27.77 18.04 18.43
CA VAL A 70 -26.48 18.44 18.99
C VAL A 70 -25.62 17.19 18.84
N PRO A 71 -24.58 17.20 18.01
CA PRO A 71 -23.58 16.15 18.10
C PRO A 71 -23.19 16.09 19.57
N GLU A 72 -23.27 14.91 20.20
CA GLU A 72 -22.74 14.75 21.56
C GLU A 72 -21.40 15.47 21.64
N PRO A 73 -21.10 16.20 22.74
CA PRO A 73 -19.75 16.65 22.96
C PRO A 73 -18.92 15.38 22.89
N VAL A 74 -18.16 15.20 21.80
CA VAL A 74 -17.28 14.07 21.65
C VAL A 74 -16.42 14.13 22.88
N ILE A 75 -16.64 13.19 23.82
CA ILE A 75 -15.78 13.02 24.98
C ILE A 75 -14.44 12.61 24.38
N ARG A 76 -13.63 13.62 24.02
CA ARG A 76 -12.30 13.47 23.45
C ARG A 76 -11.36 13.04 24.56
N THR A 77 -11.47 11.85 25.13
CA THR A 77 -10.47 11.42 26.13
C THR A 77 -10.10 9.94 26.17
N LYS A 78 -10.72 9.00 25.43
CA LYS A 78 -10.19 7.62 25.37
C LYS A 78 -10.09 7.01 23.97
N HIS A 79 -11.11 7.12 23.14
CA HIS A 79 -11.13 6.45 21.83
C HIS A 79 -10.12 7.04 20.82
N SER A 80 -9.99 8.38 20.75
CA SER A 80 -9.01 9.05 19.88
C SER A 80 -7.56 8.75 20.29
N VAL A 81 -7.28 8.54 21.58
CA VAL A 81 -5.95 8.18 22.07
C VAL A 81 -5.62 6.72 21.74
N MET A 82 -6.59 5.81 21.86
CA MET A 82 -6.42 4.39 21.52
C MET A 82 -6.18 4.21 20.02
N LEU A 83 -6.95 4.88 19.16
CA LEU A 83 -6.73 4.90 17.71
C LEU A 83 -5.37 5.48 17.32
N LYS A 84 -4.93 6.59 17.94
CA LYS A 84 -3.59 7.15 17.69
C LYS A 84 -2.48 6.17 18.08
N LYS A 85 -2.61 5.45 19.21
CA LYS A 85 -1.65 4.42 19.62
C LYS A 85 -1.62 3.23 18.65
N VAL A 86 -2.78 2.78 18.16
CA VAL A 86 -2.88 1.70 17.17
C VAL A 86 -2.25 2.11 15.84
N VAL A 87 -2.52 3.33 15.35
CA VAL A 87 -1.93 3.84 14.10
C VAL A 87 -0.40 3.93 14.21
N ILE A 88 0.13 4.42 15.33
CA ILE A 88 1.58 4.46 15.57
C ILE A 88 2.16 3.04 15.58
N GLY A 89 1.52 2.10 16.29
CA GLY A 89 1.96 0.70 16.33
C GLY A 89 2.01 0.04 14.94
N VAL A 90 0.95 0.19 14.15
CA VAL A 90 0.87 -0.36 12.78
C VAL A 90 1.92 0.27 11.87
N SER A 91 2.11 1.59 11.93
CA SER A 91 3.10 2.28 11.09
C SER A 91 4.54 1.86 11.39
N LEU A 92 4.90 1.68 12.67
CA LEU A 92 6.21 1.17 13.07
C LEU A 92 6.42 -0.28 12.63
N SER A 93 5.38 -1.10 12.71
CA SER A 93 5.40 -2.51 12.28
C SER A 93 5.70 -2.63 10.78
N ILE A 94 4.98 -1.86 9.96
CA ILE A 94 5.16 -1.85 8.51
C ILE A 94 6.56 -1.33 8.15
N ALA A 95 7.04 -0.27 8.79
CA ALA A 95 8.38 0.26 8.56
C ALA A 95 9.47 -0.80 8.86
N LEU A 96 9.35 -1.52 9.98
CA LEU A 96 10.28 -2.59 10.33
C LEU A 96 10.26 -3.75 9.33
N LEU A 97 9.07 -4.16 8.88
CA LEU A 97 8.93 -5.20 7.86
C LEU A 97 9.55 -4.78 6.52
N LEU A 98 9.34 -3.54 6.09
CA LEU A 98 9.96 -3.00 4.87
C LEU A 98 11.48 -2.96 4.99
N LEU A 99 12.01 -2.49 6.11
CA LEU A 99 13.46 -2.47 6.36
C LEU A 99 14.06 -3.88 6.37
N PHE A 100 13.40 -4.84 7.01
CA PHE A 100 13.85 -6.24 7.01
C PHE A 100 13.83 -6.85 5.60
N SER A 101 12.77 -6.59 4.83
CA SER A 101 12.67 -7.07 3.45
C SER A 101 13.75 -6.46 2.54
N MET A 102 14.04 -5.17 2.69
CA MET A 102 15.11 -4.49 1.97
C MET A 102 16.49 -5.01 2.36
N ALA A 103 16.73 -5.25 3.66
CA ALA A 103 17.95 -5.88 4.14
C ALA A 103 18.13 -7.28 3.53
N LEU A 104 17.10 -8.12 3.55
CA LEU A 104 17.16 -9.46 2.95
C LEU A 104 17.39 -9.40 1.44
N ALA A 105 16.68 -8.54 0.72
CA ALA A 105 16.86 -8.33 -0.71
C ALA A 105 18.28 -7.85 -1.03
N SER A 106 18.82 -6.92 -0.24
CA SER A 106 20.21 -6.47 -0.39
C SER A 106 21.21 -7.58 -0.10
N LEU A 107 21.00 -8.41 0.94
CA LEU A 107 21.86 -9.56 1.23
C LEU A 107 21.84 -10.58 0.10
N ILE A 108 20.66 -10.93 -0.43
CA ILE A 108 20.51 -11.82 -1.58
C ILE A 108 21.20 -11.20 -2.80
N TRP A 109 21.03 -9.90 -3.04
CA TRP A 109 21.69 -9.19 -4.12
C TRP A 109 23.21 -9.15 -3.95
N PHE A 110 23.73 -8.94 -2.74
CA PHE A 110 25.16 -8.99 -2.42
C PHE A 110 25.72 -10.40 -2.58
N GLN A 111 25.00 -11.44 -2.17
CA GLN A 111 25.40 -12.83 -2.39
C GLN A 111 25.40 -13.16 -3.89
N LYS A 112 24.37 -12.73 -4.64
CA LYS A 112 24.30 -12.89 -6.10
C LYS A 112 25.39 -12.09 -6.80
N ARG A 113 25.71 -10.88 -6.33
CA ARG A 113 26.80 -10.06 -6.85
C ARG A 113 28.15 -10.68 -6.52
N ARG A 114 28.35 -11.25 -5.33
CA ARG A 114 29.55 -12.03 -4.98
C ARG A 114 29.65 -13.28 -5.84
N LYS A 115 28.56 -14.00 -6.12
CA LYS A 115 28.55 -15.14 -7.04
C LYS A 115 28.83 -14.70 -8.47
N ASN A 116 28.24 -13.61 -8.94
CA ASN A 116 28.51 -13.05 -10.26
C ASN A 116 29.92 -12.46 -10.37
N GLN A 117 30.48 -11.91 -9.30
CA GLN A 117 31.88 -11.51 -9.24
C GLN A 117 32.80 -12.72 -9.16
N ARG A 118 32.43 -13.80 -8.47
CA ARG A 118 33.12 -15.09 -8.62
C ARG A 118 33.04 -15.56 -10.07
N ILE A 119 31.87 -15.55 -10.72
CA ILE A 119 31.68 -15.95 -12.12
C ILE A 119 32.40 -15.02 -13.11
N LYS A 120 32.49 -13.71 -12.85
CA LYS A 120 33.23 -12.73 -13.69
C LYS A 120 34.74 -12.73 -13.40
N ASN A 121 35.15 -13.00 -12.17
CA ASN A 121 36.56 -13.30 -11.85
C ASN A 121 36.94 -14.72 -12.32
N SER A 122 35.93 -15.54 -12.63
CA SER A 122 36.00 -16.82 -13.33
C SER A 122 35.51 -16.69 -14.78
N THR A 123 35.61 -15.50 -15.40
CA THR A 123 35.79 -15.49 -16.86
C THR A 123 37.19 -16.03 -17.10
N PRO A 124 37.35 -16.98 -18.04
CA PRO A 124 38.47 -17.87 -18.08
C PRO A 124 39.71 -17.06 -18.42
N SER A 125 40.65 -16.97 -17.48
CA SER A 125 42.05 -16.79 -17.84
C SER A 125 42.33 -17.81 -18.92
N THR A 126 42.62 -17.32 -20.13
CA THR A 126 42.79 -18.04 -21.40
C THR A 126 43.98 -19.00 -21.41
N LEU A 127 44.37 -19.50 -20.23
CA LEU A 127 45.53 -20.35 -19.99
C LEU A 127 45.42 -21.21 -18.72
N GLY A 128 44.34 -21.09 -17.93
CA GLY A 128 44.24 -21.75 -16.60
C GLY A 128 43.08 -22.75 -16.41
N ALA A 129 42.17 -22.89 -17.39
CA ALA A 129 40.96 -23.72 -17.24
C ALA A 129 41.15 -25.22 -17.62
N PHE A 130 42.37 -25.69 -17.84
CA PHE A 130 42.64 -27.08 -18.22
C PHE A 130 42.75 -28.07 -17.05
N HIS A 131 42.33 -27.70 -15.85
CA HIS A 131 42.34 -28.59 -14.68
C HIS A 131 40.94 -28.96 -14.17
N GLU A 132 39.93 -29.01 -15.05
CA GLU A 132 38.84 -29.94 -14.78
C GLU A 132 39.40 -31.35 -14.99
N LYS A 133 39.45 -32.14 -13.91
CA LYS A 133 40.04 -33.49 -13.91
C LYS A 133 39.10 -34.41 -14.68
N ILE A 134 39.15 -34.37 -16.01
CA ILE A 134 38.35 -35.23 -16.89
C ILE A 134 38.69 -36.69 -16.58
N SER A 135 37.67 -37.50 -16.28
CA SER A 135 37.87 -38.92 -16.01
C SER A 135 38.18 -39.70 -17.29
N TYR A 136 38.93 -40.79 -17.18
CA TYR A 136 39.11 -41.74 -18.29
C TYR A 136 37.75 -42.26 -18.81
N GLY A 137 36.78 -42.46 -17.92
CA GLY A 137 35.43 -42.87 -18.30
C GLY A 137 34.74 -41.85 -19.22
N ASP A 138 34.92 -40.56 -18.95
CA ASP A 138 34.36 -39.48 -19.77
C ASP A 138 35.02 -39.44 -21.15
N LEU A 139 36.35 -39.58 -21.21
CA LEU A 139 37.08 -39.68 -22.47
C LEU A 139 36.66 -40.91 -23.29
N ARG A 140 36.48 -42.06 -22.61
CA ARG A 140 36.05 -43.30 -23.26
C ARG A 140 34.64 -43.16 -23.81
N ASN A 141 33.70 -42.58 -23.05
CA ASN A 141 32.33 -42.37 -23.53
C ASN A 141 32.29 -41.34 -24.68
N ALA A 142 33.02 -40.23 -24.54
CA ALA A 142 33.05 -39.16 -25.53
C ALA A 142 33.70 -39.58 -26.87
N THR A 143 34.57 -40.58 -26.85
CA THR A 143 35.22 -41.18 -28.04
C THR A 143 34.51 -42.44 -28.54
N ASN A 144 33.37 -42.82 -27.95
CA ASN A 144 32.67 -44.08 -28.21
C ASN A 144 33.59 -45.32 -28.06
N GLY A 145 34.29 -45.40 -26.93
CA GLY A 145 35.22 -46.47 -26.62
C GLY A 145 36.55 -46.39 -27.36
N PHE A 146 36.99 -45.21 -27.80
CA PHE A 146 38.12 -45.04 -28.72
C PHE A 146 37.91 -45.78 -30.05
N SER A 147 36.70 -45.69 -30.60
CA SER A 147 36.33 -46.31 -31.88
C SER A 147 37.15 -45.75 -33.04
N SER A 148 37.50 -46.61 -34.02
CA SER A 148 38.17 -46.20 -35.27
C SER A 148 37.37 -45.19 -36.08
N ALA A 149 36.04 -45.16 -35.95
CA ALA A 149 35.18 -44.15 -36.57
C ALA A 149 35.47 -42.72 -36.09
N ASN A 150 36.05 -42.57 -34.91
CA ASN A 150 36.45 -41.30 -34.33
C ASN A 150 37.97 -41.05 -34.45
N MET A 151 38.75 -41.94 -35.07
CA MET A 151 40.20 -41.76 -35.20
C MET A 151 40.51 -40.62 -36.18
N ILE A 152 41.27 -39.63 -35.72
CA ILE A 152 41.76 -38.52 -36.55
C ILE A 152 43.12 -38.88 -37.17
N GLY A 153 43.97 -39.59 -36.43
CA GLY A 153 45.27 -40.02 -36.92
C GLY A 153 46.06 -40.85 -35.90
N SER A 154 47.05 -41.59 -36.38
CA SER A 154 47.95 -42.41 -35.56
C SER A 154 49.40 -42.19 -35.96
N GLY A 155 50.31 -42.26 -34.99
CA GLY A 155 51.75 -42.14 -35.20
C GLY A 155 52.54 -42.83 -34.09
N SER A 156 53.86 -42.65 -34.08
CA SER A 156 54.76 -43.32 -33.13
C SER A 156 54.43 -43.04 -31.66
N PHE A 157 53.95 -41.83 -31.34
CA PHE A 157 53.64 -41.40 -29.98
C PHE A 157 52.18 -41.62 -29.56
N GLY A 158 51.40 -42.36 -30.34
CA GLY A 158 50.01 -42.68 -30.00
C GLY A 158 48.98 -42.33 -31.06
N THR A 159 47.71 -42.51 -30.70
CA THR A 159 46.55 -42.33 -31.59
C THR A 159 45.65 -41.22 -31.08
N VAL A 160 45.18 -40.37 -31.99
CA VAL A 160 44.34 -39.22 -31.70
C VAL A 160 42.92 -39.50 -32.15
N PHE A 161 41.96 -39.29 -31.24
CA PHE A 161 40.54 -39.49 -31.49
C PHE A 161 39.78 -38.17 -31.35
N LYS A 162 38.72 -38.01 -32.14
CA LYS A 162 37.71 -36.96 -32.00
C LYS A 162 36.78 -37.34 -30.86
N ALA A 163 36.51 -36.39 -29.96
CA ALA A 163 35.59 -36.58 -28.85
C ALA A 163 34.61 -35.41 -28.76
N LEU A 164 33.36 -35.69 -28.39
CA LEU A 164 32.36 -34.67 -28.05
C LEU A 164 32.15 -34.70 -26.53
N LEU A 165 32.57 -33.64 -25.83
CA LEU A 165 32.38 -33.50 -24.39
C LEU A 165 30.95 -32.98 -24.12
N PRO A 166 30.04 -33.79 -23.54
CA PRO A 166 28.62 -33.42 -23.43
C PRO A 166 28.37 -32.26 -22.47
N ALA A 167 29.19 -32.14 -21.42
CA ALA A 167 29.05 -31.08 -20.40
C ALA A 167 29.20 -29.66 -20.98
N GLU A 168 30.00 -29.52 -22.04
CA GLU A 168 30.31 -28.21 -22.67
C GLU A 168 29.85 -28.13 -24.13
N ASN A 169 29.22 -29.18 -24.67
CA ASN A 169 28.92 -29.34 -26.10
C ASN A 169 30.13 -29.01 -27.01
N LYS A 170 31.32 -29.47 -26.60
CA LYS A 170 32.60 -29.08 -27.19
C LYS A 170 33.29 -30.26 -27.86
N VAL A 171 33.74 -30.06 -29.10
CA VAL A 171 34.54 -31.04 -29.83
C VAL A 171 36.02 -30.86 -29.49
N VAL A 172 36.68 -31.94 -29.07
CA VAL A 172 38.11 -31.96 -28.70
C VAL A 172 38.84 -33.13 -29.35
N ALA A 173 40.17 -33.06 -29.37
CA ALA A 173 41.05 -34.15 -29.77
C ALA A 173 41.65 -34.81 -28.53
N VAL A 174 41.50 -36.12 -28.41
CA VAL A 174 42.02 -36.93 -27.30
C VAL A 174 43.18 -37.77 -27.82
N LYS A 175 44.39 -37.54 -27.31
CA LYS A 175 45.57 -38.33 -27.68
C LYS A 175 45.79 -39.44 -26.65
N VAL A 176 45.67 -40.68 -27.09
CA VAL A 176 46.02 -41.88 -26.32
C VAL A 176 47.48 -42.21 -26.62
N LEU A 177 48.34 -42.14 -25.62
CA LEU A 177 49.77 -42.41 -25.77
C LEU A 177 50.01 -43.92 -25.84
N ASN A 178 50.95 -44.33 -26.69
CA ASN A 178 51.52 -45.66 -26.63
C ASN A 178 52.49 -45.68 -25.43
N MET A 179 52.12 -46.41 -24.37
CA MET A 179 52.98 -46.62 -23.20
C MET A 179 53.79 -47.90 -23.34
#